data_AF-A0A975AFH2-F1
#
_entry.id   AF-A0A975AFH2-F1
#
_cell.length_a   1.000
_cell.length_b   1.000
_cell.length_c   1.000
_cell.angle_alpha   90.00
_cell.angle_beta   90.00
_cell.angle_gamma   90.00
#
_symmetry.space_group_name_H-M   'P 1'
#
loop_
_entity.id
_entity.type
_entity.pdbx_description
1 polymer ?
#
loop_
_entity_poly.entity_id
_entity_poly.type
_entity_poly.pdbx_seq_one_letter_code
_entity_poly.pdbx_strand_id
1 'polypeptide(L)' 'MRALQEIIGKDTYFRIVRKYLCDNGCSTISEEDFIQLCEEESKMQLKHIFERWLRNNEYPVGKY' A
#
# COMPACT_ATOMS: atom_id res chain seq x y z
N MET A 1 5.93 -1.19 -4.39
CA MET A 1 5.33 -0.53 -5.56
C MET A 1 5.78 0.93 -5.61
N ARG A 2 6.42 1.40 -6.69
CA ARG A 2 6.82 2.83 -6.82
C ARG A 2 5.60 3.75 -6.94
N ALA A 3 4.61 3.29 -7.70
CA ALA A 3 3.27 3.86 -7.82
C ALA A 3 2.63 4.28 -6.49
N LEU A 4 2.63 3.38 -5.51
CA LEU A 4 2.03 3.67 -4.21
C LEU A 4 2.85 4.72 -3.45
N GLN A 5 4.18 4.63 -3.51
CA GLN A 5 5.08 5.62 -2.91
C GLN A 5 4.89 7.03 -3.49
N GLU A 6 4.49 7.15 -4.75
CA GLU A 6 4.16 8.44 -5.37
C GLU A 6 2.81 8.99 -4.88
N ILE A 7 1.82 8.12 -4.66
CA ILE A 7 0.47 8.52 -4.22
C ILE A 7 0.45 8.92 -2.75
N ILE A 8 0.97 8.06 -1.87
CA ILE A 8 0.89 8.27 -0.41
C ILE A 8 2.13 8.98 0.16
N GLY A 9 3.16 9.15 -0.67
CA GLY A 9 4.47 9.65 -0.26
C GLY A 9 5.38 8.55 0.26
N LYS A 10 6.66 8.63 -0.12
CA LYS A 10 7.70 7.66 0.24
C LYS A 10 7.83 7.49 1.77
N ASP A 11 7.71 8.58 2.52
CA ASP A 11 7.87 8.60 3.97
C ASP A 11 6.72 7.86 4.68
N THR A 12 5.48 8.17 4.29
CA THR A 12 4.26 7.49 4.75
C THR A 12 4.30 6.01 4.43
N TYR A 13 4.68 5.64 3.20
CA TYR A 13 4.83 4.24 2.80
C TYR A 13 5.85 3.50 3.66
N PHE A 14 7.03 4.08 3.88
CA PHE A 14 8.05 3.45 4.72
C PHE A 14 7.59 3.29 6.17
N ARG A 15 6.86 4.26 6.69
CA ARG A 15 6.30 4.23 8.05
C ARG A 15 5.26 3.11 8.19
N ILE A 16 4.36 2.97 7.21
CA ILE A 16 3.37 1.90 7.16
C ILE A 16 4.05 0.53 7.04
N VAL A 17 4.97 0.36 6.09
CA VAL A 17 5.70 -0.91 5.91
C VAL A 17 6.51 -1.26 7.14
N ARG A 18 7.15 -0.28 7.80
CA ARG A 18 7.89 -0.52 9.03
C ARG A 18 6.97 -0.93 10.17
N LYS A 19 5.81 -0.30 10.31
CA LYS A 19 4.79 -0.67 11.29
C LYS A 19 4.24 -2.07 11.01
N TYR A 20 3.92 -2.35 9.74
CA TYR A 20 3.50 -3.65 9.25
C TYR A 20 4.54 -4.75 9.56
N LEU A 21 5.81 -4.53 9.25
CA LEU A 21 6.87 -5.51 9.53
C LEU A 21 7.16 -5.67 11.03
N CYS A 22 7.03 -4.59 11.80
CA CYS A 22 7.32 -4.58 13.23
C CYS A 22 6.21 -5.22 14.06
N ASP A 23 4.94 -4.98 13.70
CA ASP A 23 3.77 -5.58 14.36
C ASP A 23 3.63 -7.06 14.00
N ASN A 24 4.15 -7.44 12.83
CA ASN A 24 3.78 -8.68 12.18
C ASN A 24 4.94 -9.66 11.92
N GLY A 25 6.03 -9.54 12.68
CA GLY A 25 7.23 -10.39 12.60
C GLY A 25 7.00 -11.91 12.75
N CYS A 26 5.77 -12.38 12.94
CA CYS A 26 5.40 -13.79 13.06
C CYS A 26 4.02 -14.19 12.49
N SER A 27 3.26 -13.30 11.85
CA SER A 27 1.87 -13.60 11.44
C SER A 27 1.61 -13.40 9.95
N THR A 28 0.83 -14.29 9.35
CA THR A 28 0.36 -14.17 7.97
C THR A 28 -0.75 -13.12 7.93
N ILE A 29 -0.39 -11.86 7.68
CA ILE A 29 -1.38 -10.82 7.41
C ILE A 29 -1.71 -10.83 5.92
N SER A 30 -3.01 -10.78 5.63
CA SER A 30 -3.57 -10.70 4.28
C SER A 30 -3.32 -9.33 3.65
N GLU A 31 -3.34 -9.29 2.32
CA GLU A 31 -3.20 -8.06 1.55
C GLU A 31 -4.28 -7.01 1.92
N GLU A 32 -5.45 -7.45 2.36
CA GLU A 32 -6.57 -6.60 2.81
C GLU A 32 -6.22 -5.76 4.05
N ASP A 33 -5.59 -6.37 5.06
CA ASP A 33 -5.12 -5.68 6.26
C ASP A 33 -4.01 -4.67 5.92
N PHE A 34 -3.11 -5.01 4.99
CA PHE A 34 -2.09 -4.06 4.52
C PHE A 34 -2.72 -2.84 3.83
N ILE A 35 -3.76 -3.07 3.02
CA ILE A 35 -4.53 -2.01 2.38
C ILE A 35 -5.21 -1.15 3.43
N GLN A 36 -5.93 -1.75 4.39
CA GLN A 36 -6.57 -1.00 5.48
C GLN A 36 -5.57 -0.15 6.27
N LEU A 37 -4.41 -0.71 6.62
CA LEU A 37 -3.36 0.01 7.33
C LEU A 37 -2.87 1.23 6.51
N CYS A 38 -2.75 1.08 5.19
CA CYS A 38 -2.41 2.19 4.32
C CYS A 38 -3.50 3.26 4.27
N GLU A 39 -4.78 2.86 4.25
CA GLU A 39 -5.93 3.78 4.24
C GLU A 39 -6.04 4.57 5.54
N GLU A 40 -5.84 3.93 6.69
CA GLU A 40 -5.87 4.57 8.00
C GLU A 40 -4.75 5.61 8.16
N GLU A 41 -3.53 5.29 7.76
CA GLU A 41 -2.38 6.18 7.92
C GLU A 41 -2.37 7.30 6.86
N SER A 42 -2.81 7.02 5.63
CA SER A 42 -2.84 8.03 4.55
C SER A 42 -4.14 8.85 4.54
N LYS A 43 -5.18 8.42 5.24
CA LYS A 43 -6.57 8.94 5.12
C LYS A 43 -7.10 8.97 3.69
N MET A 44 -6.56 8.10 2.83
CA MET A 44 -6.92 7.99 1.43
C MET A 44 -7.57 6.65 1.17
N GLN A 45 -8.56 6.61 0.28
CA GLN A 45 -9.16 5.34 -0.15
C GLN A 45 -8.24 4.65 -1.16
N LEU A 46 -7.39 3.76 -0.65
CA LEU A 46 -6.40 3.02 -1.43
C LEU A 46 -6.92 1.65 -1.86
N LYS A 47 -7.98 1.12 -1.22
CA LYS A 47 -8.56 -0.18 -1.56
C LYS A 47 -8.97 -0.27 -3.02
N HIS A 48 -9.71 0.73 -3.51
CA HIS A 48 -10.12 0.78 -4.91
C HIS A 48 -8.94 0.92 -5.89
N ILE A 49 -7.86 1.58 -5.48
CA ILE A 49 -6.65 1.73 -6.30
C ILE A 49 -5.92 0.38 -6.38
N PHE A 50 -5.74 -0.29 -5.25
CA PHE A 50 -5.16 -1.63 -5.17
C PHE A 50 -5.98 -2.66 -5.94
N GLU A 51 -7.30 -2.69 -5.75
CA GLU A 51 -8.18 -3.59 -6.51
C GLU A 51 -8.07 -3.33 -8.00
N ARG A 52 -8.01 -2.07 -8.44
CA ARG A 52 -7.83 -1.74 -9.85
C ARG A 52 -6.47 -2.20 -10.38
N TRP A 53 -5.40 -2.04 -9.61
CA TRP A 53 -4.07 -2.51 -9.99
C TRP A 53 -3.95 -4.04 -10.01
N LEU A 54 -4.48 -4.72 -9.00
CA LEU A 54 -4.50 -6.18 -8.89
C LEU A 54 -5.38 -6.83 -9.97
N ARG A 55 -6.56 -6.24 -10.23
CA ARG A 55 -7.55 -6.80 -11.15
C ARG A 55 -7.27 -6.49 -12.61
N ASN A 56 -6.85 -5.27 -12.94
CA ASN A 56 -6.57 -4.89 -14.32
C ASN A 56 -5.09 -5.02 -14.71
N ASN A 57 -4.19 -5.36 -13.76
CA ASN A 57 -2.73 -5.28 -13.95
C ASN A 57 -2.28 -3.90 -14.49
N GLU A 58 -3.13 -2.88 -14.32
CA GLU A 58 -2.89 -1.50 -14.69
C GLU A 58 -2.10 -0.85 -13.55
N TYR A 59 -0.82 -1.22 -13.43
CA TYR A 59 0.11 -0.39 -12.68
C TYR A 59 0.15 0.99 -13.33
N PRO A 60 0.21 2.10 -12.56
CA PRO A 60 0.46 3.39 -13.18
C PRO A 60 1.86 3.28 -13.77
N VAL A 61 1.89 3.16 -15.09
CA VAL A 61 3.11 3.15 -15.87
C VAL A 61 3.70 4.53 -15.67
N GLY A 62 4.60 4.64 -14.69
CA GLY A 62 5.55 5.73 -14.64
C GLY A 62 6.24 5.72 -15.99
N LYS A 63 5.96 6.74 -16.81
CA LYS A 63 6.67 6.93 -18.07
C LYS A 63 8.16 7.02 -17.73
N TYR A 64 8.90 6.02 -18.17
CA TYR A 64 10.37 6.03 -18.21
C TYR A 64 10.86 7.19 -19.08
#